data_AF-A0A495HUR6-F1
#
_entry.id   AF-A0A495HUR6-F1
#
_cell.length_a   1.000
_cell.length_b   1.000
_cell.length_c   1.000
_cell.angle_alpha   90.00
_cell.angle_beta   90.00
_cell.angle_gamma   90.00
#
_symmetry.space_group_name_H-M   'P 1'
#
loop_
_entity.id
_entity.type
_entity.pdbx_description
1 polymer ?
#
loop_
_entity_poly.entity_id
_entity_poly.type
_entity_poly.pdbx_seq_one_letter_code
_entity_poly.pdbx_strand_id
1 'polypeptide(L)'
;MRSYPRNSPEAVARIVALLLISDGHVSRSELDALHGLDMEQELSLPQGGFGKVLHGLCEDLWMGMHEQRVLTASIDGPTLTLLFAEVTDPELRRKTLEFAYTAAMADSHLAPSEWWLMNAAGQYWQMGFMPSGIGHYELAQAA
;
A
#
# COMPACT_ATOMS: atom_id res chain seq x y z
N MET A 1 8.48 -2.32 14.19
CA MET A 1 7.39 -1.65 13.45
C MET A 1 6.58 -0.80 14.41
N ARG A 2 6.32 0.45 14.04
CA ARG A 2 5.40 1.34 14.77
C ARG A 2 4.00 0.70 14.85
N SER A 3 3.28 0.93 15.95
CA SER A 3 1.90 0.45 16.10
C SER A 3 0.94 1.62 15.95
N TYR A 4 0.02 1.53 15.02
CA TYR A 4 -1.04 2.52 14.82
C TYR A 4 -2.37 1.99 15.35
N PRO A 5 -3.27 2.86 15.85
CA PRO A 5 -4.60 2.43 16.25
C PRO A 5 -5.35 1.78 15.08
N ARG A 6 -6.22 0.82 15.37
CA ARG A 6 -7.06 0.19 14.34
C ARG A 6 -7.96 1.24 13.68
N ASN A 7 -8.10 1.15 12.35
CA ASN A 7 -8.82 2.09 11.50
C ASN A 7 -8.31 3.55 11.60
N SER A 8 -7.08 3.74 12.07
CA SER A 8 -6.48 5.06 12.05
C SER A 8 -6.08 5.46 10.62
N PRO A 9 -6.07 6.76 10.32
CA PRO A 9 -5.55 7.28 9.07
C PRO A 9 -4.12 6.80 8.76
N GLU A 10 -3.28 6.71 9.80
CA GLU A 10 -1.91 6.25 9.69
C GLU A 10 -1.79 4.76 9.37
N ALA A 11 -2.71 3.92 9.89
CA ALA A 11 -2.75 2.50 9.54
C ALA A 11 -3.10 2.31 8.05
N VAL A 12 -4.06 3.08 7.54
CA VAL A 12 -4.43 3.07 6.12
C VAL A 12 -3.27 3.56 5.26
N ALA A 13 -2.70 4.73 5.60
CA ALA A 13 -1.55 5.29 4.91
C ALA A 13 -0.36 4.33 4.89
N ARG A 14 -0.14 3.56 5.95
CA ARG A 14 0.92 2.56 6.01
C ARG A 14 0.69 1.43 5.02
N ILE A 15 -0.53 0.93 4.88
CA ILE A 15 -0.81 -0.14 3.91
C ILE A 15 -0.63 0.37 2.47
N VAL A 16 -1.07 1.60 2.19
CA VAL A 16 -0.82 2.24 0.88
C VAL A 16 0.69 2.42 0.63
N ALA A 17 1.42 2.94 1.61
CA ALA A 17 2.88 3.09 1.55
C ALA A 17 3.59 1.75 1.34
N LEU A 18 3.07 0.68 1.94
CA LEU A 18 3.60 -0.67 1.78
C LEU A 18 3.37 -1.22 0.37
N LEU A 19 2.20 -0.97 -0.21
CA LEU A 19 1.88 -1.35 -1.58
C LEU A 19 2.84 -0.67 -2.56
N LEU A 20 3.10 0.61 -2.35
CA LEU A 20 4.02 1.40 -3.17
C LEU A 20 5.45 0.87 -3.14
N ILE A 21 6.01 0.63 -1.96
CA ILE A 21 7.40 0.15 -1.85
C ILE A 21 7.56 -1.35 -2.20
N SER A 22 6.48 -2.04 -2.61
CA SER A 22 6.48 -3.50 -2.76
C SER A 22 7.34 -3.99 -3.93
N ASP A 23 7.50 -3.18 -4.96
CA ASP A 23 8.43 -3.37 -6.09
C ASP A 23 9.85 -2.86 -5.80
N GLY A 24 10.04 -2.16 -4.66
CA GLY A 24 11.28 -1.57 -4.21
C GLY A 24 11.57 -0.18 -4.77
N HIS A 25 10.62 0.44 -5.47
CA HIS A 25 10.74 1.80 -5.98
C HIS A 25 9.53 2.63 -5.54
N VAL A 26 9.75 3.93 -5.34
CA VAL A 26 8.62 4.87 -5.20
C VAL A 26 8.91 6.01 -6.15
N SER A 27 8.12 6.10 -7.20
CA SER A 27 8.27 7.13 -8.22
C SER A 27 7.64 8.43 -7.76
N ARG A 28 8.14 9.54 -8.28
CA ARG A 28 7.52 10.84 -8.05
C ARG A 28 6.09 10.90 -8.58
N SER A 29 5.80 10.22 -9.68
CA SER A 29 4.47 10.15 -10.29
C SER A 29 3.43 9.48 -9.36
N GLU A 30 3.80 8.40 -8.67
CA GLU A 30 2.94 7.73 -7.69
C GLU A 30 2.60 8.67 -6.51
N LEU A 31 3.61 9.35 -5.97
CA LEU A 31 3.43 10.31 -4.87
C LEU A 31 2.58 11.50 -5.30
N ASP A 32 2.82 12.03 -6.51
CA ASP A 32 2.04 13.14 -7.06
C ASP A 32 0.59 12.70 -7.36
N ALA A 33 0.35 11.45 -7.74
CA ALA A 33 -1.00 10.90 -7.90
C ALA A 33 -1.76 10.78 -6.57
N LEU A 34 -1.09 10.36 -5.50
CA LEU A 34 -1.69 10.33 -4.16
C LEU A 34 -1.98 11.73 -3.61
N HIS A 35 -1.09 12.69 -3.88
CA HIS A 35 -1.36 14.10 -3.59
C HIS A 35 -2.55 14.63 -4.40
N GLY A 36 -2.66 14.25 -5.67
CA GLY A 36 -3.78 14.64 -6.54
C GLY A 36 -5.13 14.05 -6.14
N LEU A 37 -5.14 12.93 -5.40
CA LEU A 37 -6.33 12.35 -4.80
C LEU A 37 -6.70 12.97 -3.45
N ASP A 38 -5.97 14.00 -3.01
CA ASP A 38 -6.12 14.58 -1.67
C ASP A 38 -6.15 13.49 -0.57
N MET A 39 -5.34 12.44 -0.73
CA MET A 39 -5.33 11.27 0.16
C MET A 39 -5.22 11.68 1.63
N GLU A 40 -4.40 12.68 1.93
CA GLU A 40 -4.25 13.21 3.28
C GLU A 40 -5.55 13.81 3.81
N GLN A 41 -6.32 14.53 2.99
CA GLN A 41 -7.63 15.05 3.40
C GLN A 41 -8.68 13.93 3.51
N GLU A 42 -8.73 13.02 2.53
CA GLU A 42 -9.66 11.88 2.50
C GLU A 42 -9.50 10.92 3.68
N LEU A 43 -8.28 10.82 4.22
CA LEU A 43 -7.96 10.06 5.42
C LEU A 43 -7.97 10.90 6.69
N SER A 44 -8.15 12.23 6.62
CA SER A 44 -7.98 13.13 7.76
C SER A 44 -6.57 13.07 8.40
N LEU A 45 -5.54 12.84 7.57
CA LEU A 45 -4.14 12.98 7.95
C LEU A 45 -3.72 14.45 7.99
N PRO A 46 -2.78 14.82 8.88
CA PRO A 46 -2.15 16.12 8.81
C PRO A 46 -1.33 16.25 7.52
N GLN A 47 -1.12 17.48 7.06
CA GLN A 47 -0.30 17.76 5.88
C GLN A 47 1.11 17.16 6.02
N GLY A 48 1.56 16.40 5.03
CA GLY A 48 2.81 15.64 5.05
C GLY A 48 2.79 14.44 6.01
N GLY A 49 1.62 14.06 6.52
CA GLY A 49 1.41 12.89 7.37
C GLY A 49 1.69 11.60 6.61
N PHE A 50 1.30 11.53 5.34
CA PHE A 50 1.60 10.37 4.50
C PHE A 50 3.12 10.17 4.35
N GLY A 51 3.85 11.24 4.04
CA GLY A 51 5.31 11.21 3.92
C GLY A 51 6.01 10.75 5.21
N LYS A 52 5.49 11.14 6.39
CA LYS A 52 6.01 10.66 7.68
C LYS A 52 5.75 9.17 7.89
N VAL A 53 4.57 8.69 7.53
CA VAL A 53 4.22 7.26 7.62
C VAL A 53 5.07 6.44 6.66
N LEU A 54 5.24 6.89 5.42
CA LEU A 54 6.11 6.26 4.42
C LEU A 54 7.56 6.21 4.89
N HIS A 55 8.12 7.36 5.31
CA HIS A 55 9.49 7.41 5.83
C HIS A 55 9.65 6.50 7.04
N GLY A 56 8.69 6.51 7.96
CA GLY A 56 8.71 5.66 9.12
C GLY A 56 8.62 4.16 8.79
N LEU A 57 7.83 3.79 7.79
CA LEU A 57 7.78 2.43 7.28
C LEU A 57 9.12 2.00 6.68
N CYS A 58 9.74 2.87 5.87
CA CYS A 58 11.08 2.62 5.35
C CYS A 58 12.08 2.41 6.51
N GLU A 59 12.13 3.31 7.50
CA GLU A 59 12.99 3.14 8.67
C GLU A 59 12.72 1.82 9.42
N ASP A 60 11.46 1.45 9.60
CA ASP A 60 11.07 0.21 10.28
C ASP A 60 11.54 -1.03 9.52
N LEU A 61 11.47 -1.00 8.18
CA LEU A 61 11.97 -2.08 7.32
C LEU A 61 13.49 -2.13 7.35
N TRP A 62 14.17 -0.98 7.21
CA TRP A 62 15.63 -0.87 7.30
C TRP A 62 16.18 -1.33 8.66
N MET A 63 15.50 -1.01 9.77
CA MET A 63 15.88 -1.48 11.10
C MET A 63 15.58 -2.98 11.28
N GLY A 64 14.46 -3.49 10.74
CA GLY A 64 14.16 -4.92 10.73
C GLY A 64 15.22 -5.75 9.98
N MET A 65 15.84 -5.17 8.95
CA MET A 65 16.93 -5.80 8.19
C MET A 65 18.23 -5.96 8.97
N HIS A 66 18.45 -5.21 10.06
CA HIS A 66 19.64 -5.36 10.90
C HIS A 66 19.52 -6.54 11.87
N GLU A 67 18.30 -6.94 12.26
CA GLU A 67 18.06 -8.11 13.13
C GLU A 67 17.77 -9.39 12.34
N GLN A 68 17.19 -9.30 11.14
CA GLN A 68 17.04 -10.41 10.20
C GLN A 68 17.69 -10.06 8.86
N ARG A 69 18.79 -10.76 8.56
CA ARG A 69 19.56 -10.68 7.32
C ARG A 69 18.76 -11.22 6.13
N VAL A 70 17.75 -10.48 5.66
CA VAL A 70 17.13 -10.70 4.35
C VAL A 70 16.88 -9.33 3.71
N LEU A 71 17.92 -8.87 3.02
CA LEU A 71 17.74 -7.97 1.88
C LEU A 71 16.99 -8.76 0.81
N THR A 72 16.10 -8.06 0.11
CA THR A 72 15.30 -8.49 -1.05
C THR A 72 14.05 -9.32 -0.76
N ALA A 73 12.92 -8.65 -1.02
CA ALA A 73 11.62 -9.19 -1.38
C ALA A 73 10.83 -9.94 -0.28
N SER A 74 9.70 -9.34 0.06
CA SER A 74 8.57 -9.92 0.80
C SER A 74 8.62 -9.70 2.31
N ILE A 75 7.83 -8.71 2.78
CA ILE A 75 7.33 -8.74 4.15
C ILE A 75 6.68 -10.11 4.36
N ASP A 76 7.06 -10.82 5.43
CA ASP A 76 6.51 -12.14 5.72
C ASP A 76 4.97 -12.09 5.73
N GLY A 77 4.32 -13.07 5.08
CA GLY A 77 2.86 -13.15 4.99
C GLY A 77 2.09 -12.97 6.32
N PRO A 78 2.59 -13.47 7.47
CA PRO A 78 2.02 -13.18 8.79
C PRO A 78 2.06 -11.70 9.17
N THR A 79 3.16 -11.00 8.87
CA THR A 79 3.30 -9.55 9.12
C THR A 79 2.37 -8.75 8.21
N LEU A 80 2.24 -9.12 6.93
CA LEU A 80 1.24 -8.55 6.03
C LEU A 80 -0.19 -8.72 6.58
N THR A 81 -0.50 -9.92 7.06
CA THR A 81 -1.80 -10.23 7.66
C THR A 81 -2.09 -9.34 8.87
N LEU A 82 -1.10 -9.11 9.73
CA LEU A 82 -1.24 -8.22 10.89
C LEU A 82 -1.50 -6.77 10.47
N LEU A 83 -0.82 -6.28 9.44
CA LEU A 83 -1.06 -4.94 8.90
C LEU A 83 -2.46 -4.81 8.29
N PHE A 84 -2.88 -5.79 7.50
CA PHE A 84 -4.24 -5.80 6.93
C PHE A 84 -5.33 -5.92 8.01
N ALA A 85 -5.03 -6.55 9.15
CA ALA A 85 -5.94 -6.65 10.30
C ALA A 85 -6.14 -5.32 11.03
N GLU A 86 -5.27 -4.32 10.81
CA GLU A 86 -5.43 -3.00 11.41
C GLU A 86 -6.55 -2.19 10.77
N VAL A 87 -6.85 -2.47 9.50
CA VAL A 87 -7.96 -1.84 8.76
C VAL A 87 -9.11 -2.84 8.67
N THR A 88 -10.08 -2.68 9.57
CA THR A 88 -11.29 -3.49 9.63
C THR A 88 -12.48 -2.83 8.96
N ASP A 89 -12.46 -1.50 8.83
CA ASP A 89 -13.54 -0.72 8.22
C ASP A 89 -13.63 -0.99 6.70
N PRO A 90 -14.79 -1.47 6.20
CA PRO A 90 -14.99 -1.71 4.78
C PRO A 90 -14.75 -0.49 3.88
N GLU A 91 -15.09 0.72 4.32
CA GLU A 91 -14.85 1.93 3.53
C GLU A 91 -13.37 2.23 3.43
N LEU A 92 -12.63 2.12 4.54
CA LEU A 92 -11.18 2.34 4.56
C LEU A 92 -10.44 1.29 3.73
N ARG A 93 -10.85 0.03 3.76
CA ARG A 93 -10.30 -1.04 2.90
C ARG A 93 -10.46 -0.70 1.43
N ARG A 94 -11.66 -0.26 1.02
CA ARG A 94 -11.93 0.17 -0.36
C ARG A 94 -11.05 1.36 -0.75
N LYS A 95 -10.98 2.39 0.10
CA LYS A 95 -10.13 3.57 -0.12
C LYS A 95 -8.65 3.18 -0.23
N THR A 96 -8.18 2.26 0.61
CA THR A 96 -6.79 1.77 0.59
C THR A 96 -6.44 1.20 -0.77
N LEU A 97 -7.30 0.33 -1.32
CA LEU A 97 -7.07 -0.28 -2.65
C LEU A 97 -7.20 0.75 -3.78
N GLU A 98 -8.12 1.70 -3.67
CA GLU A 98 -8.29 2.79 -4.64
C GLU A 98 -7.06 3.70 -4.71
N PHE A 99 -6.52 4.09 -3.55
CA PHE A 99 -5.29 4.87 -3.46
C PHE A 99 -4.10 4.10 -4.02
N ALA A 100 -3.92 2.84 -3.61
CA ALA A 100 -2.84 2.00 -4.11
C ALA A 100 -2.92 1.79 -5.62
N TYR A 101 -4.11 1.50 -6.15
CA TYR A 101 -4.31 1.33 -7.59
C TYR A 101 -3.99 2.61 -8.37
N THR A 102 -4.49 3.75 -7.91
CA THR A 102 -4.27 5.02 -8.61
C THR A 102 -2.80 5.41 -8.61
N ALA A 103 -2.10 5.13 -7.50
CA ALA A 103 -0.67 5.39 -7.42
C ALA A 103 0.13 4.46 -8.33
N ALA A 104 -0.13 3.15 -8.31
CA ALA A 104 0.53 2.18 -9.19
C ALA A 104 0.21 2.38 -10.69
N MET A 105 -0.93 2.99 -11.00
CA MET A 105 -1.26 3.38 -12.39
C MET A 105 -0.60 4.69 -12.82
N ALA A 106 -0.04 5.47 -11.90
CA ALA A 106 0.44 6.83 -12.17
C ALA A 106 1.68 6.87 -13.07
N ASP A 107 2.51 5.83 -13.03
CA ASP A 107 3.67 5.66 -13.90
C ASP A 107 3.36 4.76 -15.12
N SER A 108 2.10 4.37 -15.30
CA SER A 108 1.64 3.41 -16.32
C SER A 108 2.31 2.04 -16.22
N HIS A 109 2.79 1.66 -15.04
CA HIS A 109 3.47 0.40 -14.79
C HIS A 109 3.01 -0.25 -13.49
N LEU A 110 1.98 -1.09 -13.59
CA LEU A 110 1.60 -1.97 -12.48
C LEU A 110 2.57 -3.16 -12.39
N ALA A 111 3.41 -3.18 -11.37
CA ALA A 111 4.35 -4.27 -11.16
C ALA A 111 3.64 -5.55 -10.67
N PRO A 112 4.12 -6.76 -11.04
CA PRO A 112 3.53 -8.02 -10.56
C PRO A 112 3.48 -8.14 -9.02
N SER A 113 4.47 -7.55 -8.32
CA SER A 113 4.53 -7.51 -6.86
C SER A 113 3.43 -6.66 -6.24
N GLU A 114 3.12 -5.51 -6.83
CA GLU A 114 2.02 -4.63 -6.38
C GLU A 114 0.69 -5.32 -6.60
N TRP A 115 0.47 -5.88 -7.79
CA TRP A 115 -0.76 -6.60 -8.11
C TRP A 115 -0.98 -7.79 -7.18
N TRP A 116 0.07 -8.58 -6.91
CA TRP A 116 -0.01 -9.69 -5.98
C TRP A 116 -0.41 -9.23 -4.57
N LEU A 117 0.17 -8.13 -4.10
CA LEU A 117 -0.11 -7.60 -2.76
C LEU A 117 -1.52 -6.98 -2.65
N MET A 118 -2.00 -6.32 -3.70
CA MET A 118 -3.38 -5.85 -3.81
C MET A 118 -4.38 -7.01 -3.83
N ASN A 119 -4.07 -8.09 -4.57
CA ASN A 119 -4.89 -9.29 -4.59
C ASN A 119 -4.87 -10.01 -3.24
N ALA A 120 -3.72 -10.10 -2.56
CA ALA A 120 -3.61 -10.64 -1.21
C ALA A 120 -4.44 -9.84 -0.19
N ALA A 121 -4.41 -8.50 -0.27
CA ALA A 121 -5.24 -7.62 0.56
C ALA A 121 -6.73 -7.83 0.26
N GLY A 122 -7.13 -7.92 -1.02
CA GLY A 122 -8.50 -8.20 -1.44
C GLY A 122 -9.01 -9.55 -0.93
N GLN A 123 -8.20 -10.61 -1.06
CA GLN A 123 -8.53 -11.94 -0.54
C GLN A 123 -8.66 -11.94 0.98
N TYR A 124 -7.74 -11.27 1.69
CA TYR A 124 -7.77 -11.18 3.14
C TYR A 124 -9.01 -10.42 3.65
N TRP A 125 -9.36 -9.32 2.99
CA TRP A 125 -10.55 -8.54 3.32
C TRP A 125 -11.85 -9.12 2.79
N GLN A 126 -11.79 -10.25 2.07
CA GLN A 126 -12.92 -10.89 1.38
C GLN A 126 -13.65 -9.90 0.46
N MET A 127 -12.90 -8.97 -0.13
CA MET A 127 -13.40 -8.01 -1.09
C MET A 127 -13.17 -8.54 -2.49
N GLY A 128 -14.23 -8.57 -3.30
CA GLY A 128 -14.09 -8.66 -4.74
C GLY A 128 -13.51 -7.35 -5.26
N PHE A 129 -12.18 -7.22 -5.23
CA PHE A 129 -11.52 -6.08 -5.86
C PHE A 129 -11.51 -6.29 -7.37
N MET A 130 -12.46 -5.65 -8.04
CA MET A 130 -12.44 -5.44 -9.48
C MET A 130 -12.07 -3.97 -9.69
N PRO A 131 -10.83 -3.64 -10.08
CA PRO A 131 -10.53 -2.25 -10.41
C PRO A 131 -11.44 -1.85 -11.55
N SER A 132 -12.20 -0.78 -11.35
CA SER A 132 -13.00 -0.14 -12.38
C SER A 132 -12.07 0.52 -13.38
N GLY A 133 -11.41 -0.27 -14.23
CA GLY A 133 -10.42 0.23 -15.16
C GLY A 133 -9.48 -0.78 -15.81
N ILE A 134 -9.44 -2.06 -15.41
CA ILE A 134 -8.47 -2.98 -16.04
C ILE A 134 -8.84 -3.20 -17.52
N GLY A 135 -8.06 -2.62 -18.42
CA GLY A 135 -7.99 -3.09 -19.79
C GLY A 135 -7.38 -4.49 -19.79
N HIS A 136 -7.94 -5.41 -20.57
CA HIS A 136 -7.49 -6.81 -20.71
C HIS A 136 -5.97 -7.01 -20.92
N TYR A 137 -5.22 -5.95 -21.23
CA TYR A 137 -3.77 -5.94 -21.41
C TYR A 137 -2.95 -5.99 -20.11
N GLU A 138 -3.47 -5.47 -18.99
CA GLU A 138 -2.69 -5.40 -17.74
C GLU A 138 -2.70 -6.72 -16.97
N LEU A 139 -3.80 -7.49 -17.06
CA LEU A 139 -3.88 -8.85 -16.52
C LEU A 139 -2.86 -9.81 -17.16
N ALA A 140 -2.42 -9.52 -18.39
CA ALA A 140 -1.44 -10.34 -19.10
C ALA A 140 0.02 -10.02 -18.73
N GLN A 141 0.30 -8.87 -18.10
CA GLN A 141 1.64 -8.53 -17.60
C GLN A 141 1.85 -8.93 -16.13
N ALA A 142 0.77 -9.11 -15.37
CA ALA A 142 0.80 -9.52 -13.96
C ALA A 142 0.75 -11.05 -13.74
N ALA A 143 0.63 -11.85 -14.81
CA ALA A 143 0.58 -13.33 -14.78
C ALA A 143 1.90 -13.94 -15.25
#